data_AF-A0A6E8W0S1-F1
#
_entry.id   AF-A0A6E8W0S1-F1
#
_cell.length_a   1.000
_cell.length_b   1.000
_cell.length_c   1.000
_cell.angle_alpha   90.00
_cell.angle_beta   90.00
_cell.angle_gamma   90.00
#
_symmetry.space_group_name_H-M   'P 1'
#
loop_
_entity.id
_entity.type
_entity.pdbx_description
1 polymer ?
#
loop_
_entity_poly.entity_id
_entity_poly.type
_entity_poly.pdbx_seq_one_letter_code
_entity_poly.pdbx_strand_id
1 'polypeptide(L)'
;MMKRSICRLPLFWKIYLPTLATLIVYNEYLIHIYHSFQWAELQCETDSCIKMLLVADPQILGNTFDTKLYWPLANFDSDRHLKRTYKSVVQHAAPDVICFLGDLMDEGSVANDDQFAAYFTRFVNIFSQPTANTIMFYIPGDNDIGGEGLETIKSDRVLRFKQYFNEQDELTIDPMLRILNVNRISMTLPMNSAPSTEEPQPYTVLLSHMPILRWSDPFTYKVIDDFQPNVIFSAHEHKSRHVKTHRNQLAQGAPFEPLNTERSNRHEVVEFDLNYLKDTRELLEFIVPTCSYRMGEMKIGYGYAMFDGDKLRYTVLWTSQRFYQLAVYSMMLIPLKLVCGQLWCGVLKRYWCCCRKRNRNYLPLPLA
;
A
#
# COMPACT_ATOMS: atom_id res chain seq x y z
N MET A 1 -1.21 3.69 48.92
CA MET A 1 -0.02 2.84 49.13
C MET A 1 0.62 2.41 47.79
N MET A 2 0.83 3.34 46.84
CA MET A 2 1.26 3.05 45.46
C MET A 2 2.59 3.74 45.05
N LYS A 3 3.25 4.45 45.99
CA LYS A 3 4.51 5.17 45.75
C LYS A 3 5.78 4.35 46.01
N ARG A 4 5.69 3.13 46.57
CA ARG A 4 6.87 2.36 47.03
C ARG A 4 7.42 1.32 46.04
N SER A 5 6.74 0.94 44.97
CA SER A 5 7.25 -0.08 44.02
C SER A 5 8.12 0.49 42.89
N ILE A 6 7.85 1.71 42.42
CA ILE A 6 8.57 2.34 41.29
C ILE A 6 10.03 2.69 41.65
N CYS A 7 10.34 2.90 42.93
CA CYS A 7 11.71 3.22 43.38
C CYS A 7 12.70 2.04 43.32
N ARG A 8 12.28 0.81 42.96
CA ARG A 8 13.15 -0.39 42.94
C ARG A 8 13.52 -0.90 41.55
N LEU A 9 13.18 -0.20 40.46
CA LEU A 9 13.65 -0.61 39.13
C LEU A 9 15.14 -0.27 38.92
N PRO A 10 15.95 -1.21 38.38
CA PRO A 10 17.30 -0.93 37.91
C PRO A 10 17.36 0.27 36.95
N LEU A 11 18.46 1.03 36.97
CA LEU A 11 18.66 2.21 36.11
C LEU A 11 18.40 1.92 34.63
N PHE A 12 18.81 0.73 34.16
CA PHE A 12 18.52 0.26 32.81
C PHE A 12 17.03 0.39 32.45
N TRP A 13 16.14 -0.17 33.28
CA TRP A 13 14.70 -0.15 33.00
C TRP A 13 14.09 1.25 33.14
N LYS A 14 14.67 2.10 34.00
CA LYS A 14 14.26 3.51 34.11
C LYS A 14 14.55 4.33 32.84
N ILE A 15 15.52 3.92 32.03
CA ILE A 15 15.84 4.57 30.75
C ILE A 15 15.18 3.84 29.58
N TYR A 16 15.29 2.52 29.56
CA TYR A 16 14.82 1.69 28.45
C TYR A 16 13.31 1.78 28.24
N LEU A 17 12.50 1.70 29.31
CA LEU A 17 11.04 1.72 29.19
C LEU A 17 10.51 3.07 28.66
N PRO A 18 10.93 4.24 29.19
CA PRO A 18 10.56 5.52 28.60
C PRO A 18 11.03 5.68 27.14
N THR A 19 12.27 5.27 26.82
CA THR A 19 12.76 5.34 25.43
C THR A 19 11.91 4.48 24.50
N LEU A 20 11.60 3.25 24.90
CA LEU A 20 10.73 2.37 24.13
C LEU A 20 9.32 2.95 23.97
N ALA A 21 8.74 3.51 25.04
CA ALA A 21 7.44 4.14 24.99
C ALA A 21 7.41 5.34 24.04
N THR A 22 8.40 6.25 24.14
CA THR A 22 8.55 7.40 23.23
C THR A 22 8.74 6.94 21.79
N LEU A 23 9.54 5.91 21.56
CA LEU A 23 9.75 5.34 20.23
C LEU A 23 8.44 4.77 19.66
N ILE A 24 7.66 4.03 20.46
CA ILE A 24 6.35 3.51 20.05
C ILE A 24 5.41 4.66 19.69
N VAL A 25 5.31 5.70 20.53
CA VAL A 25 4.46 6.86 20.23
C VAL A 25 4.92 7.55 18.93
N TYR A 26 6.22 7.72 18.73
CA TYR A 26 6.75 8.36 17.53
C TYR A 26 6.50 7.52 16.26
N ASN A 27 6.99 6.28 16.24
CA ASN A 27 6.93 5.38 15.08
C ASN A 27 5.51 4.98 14.73
N GLU A 28 4.64 4.83 15.73
CA GLU A 28 3.29 4.35 15.50
C GLU A 28 2.27 5.46 15.36
N TYR A 29 2.57 6.71 15.74
CA TYR A 29 1.59 7.81 15.69
C TYR A 29 2.15 9.09 15.09
N LEU A 30 3.18 9.68 15.70
CA LEU A 30 3.62 11.05 15.36
C LEU A 30 4.15 11.17 13.93
N ILE A 31 4.89 10.16 13.46
CA ILE A 31 5.47 10.17 12.11
C ILE A 31 4.42 10.18 11.00
N HIS A 32 3.29 9.49 11.20
CA HIS A 32 2.19 9.48 10.23
C HIS A 32 1.51 10.85 10.16
N ILE A 33 1.31 11.49 11.33
CA ILE A 33 0.75 12.85 11.43
C ILE A 33 1.71 13.87 10.81
N TYR A 34 3.01 13.73 11.06
CA TYR A 34 4.02 14.60 10.46
C TYR A 34 3.95 14.54 8.92
N HIS A 35 3.90 13.33 8.34
CA HIS A 35 3.79 13.19 6.89
C HIS A 35 2.49 13.75 6.32
N SER A 36 1.36 13.62 7.04
CA SER A 36 0.09 14.17 6.55
C SER A 36 0.10 15.69 6.45
N PHE A 37 0.86 16.40 7.30
CA PHE A 37 1.01 17.86 7.19
C PHE A 37 1.82 18.31 5.97
N GLN A 38 2.54 17.40 5.31
CA GLN A 38 3.32 17.73 4.13
C GLN A 38 2.54 17.50 2.83
N TRP A 39 1.38 16.85 2.90
CA TRP A 39 0.59 16.56 1.70
C TRP A 39 -0.02 17.83 1.12
N ALA A 40 0.03 17.94 -0.21
CA ALA A 40 -0.67 18.99 -0.91
C ALA A 40 -2.19 18.81 -0.77
N GLU A 41 -2.88 19.93 -0.63
CA GLU A 41 -4.33 19.98 -0.61
C GLU A 41 -4.83 20.33 -2.02
N LEU A 42 -5.66 19.47 -2.60
CA LEU A 42 -6.31 19.74 -3.88
C LEU A 42 -7.65 20.40 -3.59
N GLN A 43 -7.71 21.71 -3.80
CA GLN A 43 -8.92 22.51 -3.64
C GLN A 43 -9.71 22.55 -4.94
N CYS A 44 -11.02 22.35 -4.80
CA CYS A 44 -11.95 22.50 -5.90
C CYS A 44 -12.17 23.98 -6.20
N GLU A 45 -12.02 24.34 -7.46
CA GLU A 45 -12.34 25.65 -8.01
C GLU A 45 -13.81 25.73 -8.41
N THR A 46 -14.41 24.62 -8.83
CA THR A 46 -15.85 24.53 -9.15
C THR A 46 -16.62 23.64 -8.17
N ASP A 47 -17.95 23.81 -8.14
CA ASP A 47 -18.87 23.01 -7.31
C ASP A 47 -19.01 21.55 -7.80
N SER A 48 -18.43 21.20 -8.95
CA SER A 48 -18.59 19.90 -9.61
C SER A 48 -17.31 19.06 -9.65
N CYS A 49 -16.29 19.40 -8.86
CA CYS A 49 -15.05 18.64 -8.82
C CYS A 49 -15.26 17.17 -8.36
N ILE A 50 -14.42 16.26 -8.85
CA ILE A 50 -14.38 14.88 -8.39
C ILE A 50 -12.98 14.55 -7.86
N LYS A 51 -12.94 14.09 -6.62
CA LYS A 51 -11.72 13.65 -5.93
C LYS A 51 -11.60 12.13 -5.99
N MET A 52 -10.53 11.66 -6.61
CA MET A 52 -10.24 10.25 -6.82
C MET A 52 -8.99 9.83 -6.04
N LEU A 53 -9.16 8.91 -5.10
CA LEU A 53 -8.04 8.25 -4.42
C LEU A 53 -7.69 6.95 -5.13
N LEU A 54 -6.41 6.75 -5.40
CA LEU A 54 -5.89 5.57 -6.11
C LEU A 54 -5.06 4.73 -5.14
N VAL A 55 -5.47 3.48 -4.95
CA VAL A 55 -4.85 2.51 -4.04
C VAL A 55 -4.24 1.39 -4.88
N ALA A 56 -2.92 1.30 -4.92
CA ALA A 56 -2.19 0.31 -5.70
C ALA A 56 -1.43 -0.68 -4.80
N ASP A 57 -1.43 -1.94 -5.22
CA ASP A 57 -0.67 -3.06 -4.64
C ASP A 57 -0.73 -3.12 -3.09
N PRO A 58 -1.91 -3.14 -2.44
CA PRO A 58 -1.97 -3.39 -1.00
C PRO A 58 -1.29 -4.68 -0.57
N GLN A 59 -1.44 -5.73 -1.39
CA GLN A 59 -0.93 -7.07 -1.20
C GLN A 59 -0.99 -7.49 0.27
N ILE A 60 -2.21 -7.55 0.80
CA ILE A 60 -2.39 -8.05 2.15
C ILE A 60 -1.84 -9.47 2.20
N LEU A 61 -0.97 -9.73 3.17
CA LEU A 61 -0.21 -10.98 3.20
C LEU A 61 -1.16 -12.17 3.37
N GLY A 62 -0.92 -13.22 2.60
CA GLY A 62 -1.56 -14.52 2.79
C GLY A 62 -0.80 -15.38 3.81
N ASN A 63 -1.22 -16.63 3.99
CA ASN A 63 -0.64 -17.61 4.91
C ASN A 63 -0.24 -18.93 4.24
N THR A 64 -0.23 -18.97 2.91
CA THR A 64 0.09 -20.17 2.13
C THR A 64 1.59 -20.38 2.05
N PHE A 65 2.35 -19.33 1.73
CA PHE A 65 3.79 -19.44 1.48
C PHE A 65 4.65 -19.11 2.71
N ASP A 66 4.25 -18.13 3.53
CA ASP A 66 5.00 -17.78 4.75
C ASP A 66 4.50 -18.57 5.97
N THR A 67 5.14 -19.73 6.20
CA THR A 67 4.85 -20.60 7.35
C THR A 67 5.77 -20.32 8.55
N LYS A 68 6.48 -19.18 8.57
CA LYS A 68 7.45 -18.87 9.62
C LYS A 68 6.74 -18.47 10.91
N LEU A 69 7.40 -18.68 12.05
CA LEU A 69 6.84 -18.37 13.38
C LEU A 69 6.41 -16.90 13.55
N TYR A 70 7.05 -15.97 12.83
CA TYR A 70 6.74 -14.54 12.92
C TYR A 70 5.64 -14.09 11.96
N TRP A 71 5.13 -14.97 11.08
CA TRP A 71 4.11 -14.64 10.09
C TRP A 71 2.88 -13.92 10.66
N PRO A 72 2.28 -14.33 11.82
CA PRO A 72 1.14 -13.62 12.38
C PRO A 72 1.47 -12.17 12.75
N LEU A 73 2.70 -11.93 13.23
CA LEU A 73 3.16 -10.59 13.57
C LEU A 73 3.37 -9.75 12.31
N ALA A 74 3.88 -10.33 11.23
CA ALA A 74 4.03 -9.65 9.94
C ALA A 74 2.68 -9.21 9.37
N ASN A 75 1.66 -10.08 9.45
CA ASN A 75 0.29 -9.75 9.03
C ASN A 75 -0.29 -8.64 9.90
N PHE A 76 -0.19 -8.77 11.22
CA PHE A 76 -0.67 -7.75 12.13
C PHE A 76 -0.01 -6.38 11.88
N ASP A 77 1.30 -6.36 11.68
CA ASP A 77 2.04 -5.13 11.39
C ASP A 77 1.61 -4.50 10.06
N SER A 78 1.57 -5.30 9.00
CA SER A 78 1.18 -4.87 7.66
C SER A 78 -0.24 -4.32 7.64
N ASP A 79 -1.21 -5.09 8.14
CA ASP A 79 -2.62 -4.70 8.18
C ASP A 79 -2.84 -3.43 8.99
N ARG A 80 -2.18 -3.33 10.15
CA ARG A 80 -2.28 -2.15 11.00
C ARG A 80 -1.65 -0.93 10.34
N HIS A 81 -0.53 -1.10 9.66
CA HIS A 81 0.14 -0.02 8.93
C HIS A 81 -0.73 0.49 7.78
N LEU A 82 -1.20 -0.42 6.91
CA LEU A 82 -2.11 -0.11 5.81
C LEU A 82 -3.38 0.58 6.31
N LYS A 83 -4.05 0.03 7.32
CA LYS A 83 -5.29 0.60 7.87
C LYS A 83 -5.09 2.02 8.38
N ARG A 84 -3.94 2.26 9.01
CA ARG A 84 -3.60 3.57 9.57
C ARG A 84 -3.31 4.58 8.47
N THR A 85 -2.47 4.23 7.51
CA THR A 85 -2.11 5.14 6.42
C THR A 85 -3.32 5.41 5.52
N TYR A 86 -4.11 4.38 5.19
CA TYR A 86 -5.37 4.50 4.46
C TYR A 86 -6.34 5.46 5.15
N LYS A 87 -6.56 5.28 6.47
CA LYS A 87 -7.40 6.20 7.25
C LYS A 87 -6.93 7.65 7.15
N SER A 88 -5.62 7.89 7.25
CA SER A 88 -5.06 9.25 7.16
C SER A 88 -5.22 9.86 5.77
N VAL A 89 -4.99 9.09 4.69
CA VAL A 89 -5.16 9.63 3.33
C VAL A 89 -6.63 9.87 2.98
N VAL A 90 -7.54 9.01 3.44
CA VAL A 90 -8.99 9.22 3.28
C VAL A 90 -9.43 10.48 4.02
N GLN A 91 -8.94 10.70 5.23
CA GLN A 91 -9.26 11.91 6.02
C GLN A 91 -8.74 13.19 5.36
N HIS A 92 -7.57 13.12 4.72
CA HIS A 92 -6.97 14.25 4.01
C HIS A 92 -7.67 14.53 2.67
N ALA A 93 -7.84 13.49 1.86
CA ALA A 93 -8.33 13.61 0.50
C ALA A 93 -9.86 13.80 0.45
N ALA A 94 -10.60 13.22 1.39
CA ALA A 94 -12.07 13.16 1.38
C ALA A 94 -12.62 12.77 -0.01
N PRO A 95 -12.27 11.56 -0.53
CA PRO A 95 -12.52 11.20 -1.91
C PRO A 95 -14.00 10.85 -2.18
N ASP A 96 -14.45 11.21 -3.38
CA ASP A 96 -15.75 10.80 -3.93
C ASP A 96 -15.68 9.38 -4.49
N VAL A 97 -14.52 9.01 -5.04
CA VAL A 97 -14.25 7.67 -5.58
C VAL A 97 -12.89 7.16 -5.12
N ILE A 98 -12.83 5.88 -4.76
CA ILE A 98 -11.60 5.17 -4.43
C ILE A 98 -11.44 4.02 -5.42
N CYS A 99 -10.38 4.07 -6.22
CA CYS A 99 -10.06 3.03 -7.19
C CYS A 99 -8.92 2.16 -6.66
N PHE A 100 -9.14 0.85 -6.58
CA PHE A 100 -8.15 -0.15 -6.20
C PHE A 100 -7.58 -0.80 -7.46
N LEU A 101 -6.28 -0.61 -7.68
CA LEU A 101 -5.60 -0.89 -8.96
C LEU A 101 -4.97 -2.28 -9.03
N GLY A 102 -5.60 -3.28 -8.40
CA GLY A 102 -5.12 -4.66 -8.39
C GLY A 102 -4.06 -4.96 -7.34
N ASP A 103 -3.71 -6.24 -7.28
CA ASP A 103 -2.84 -6.86 -6.27
C ASP A 103 -3.34 -6.54 -4.86
N LEU A 104 -4.62 -6.79 -4.66
CA LEU A 104 -5.30 -6.55 -3.39
C LEU A 104 -4.82 -7.55 -2.33
N MET A 105 -4.62 -8.80 -2.75
CA MET A 105 -4.08 -9.89 -1.94
C MET A 105 -2.74 -10.36 -2.50
N ASP A 106 -1.81 -10.72 -1.63
CA ASP A 106 -0.51 -11.29 -2.00
C ASP A 106 -0.62 -12.72 -2.58
N GLU A 107 -1.69 -13.45 -2.25
CA GLU A 107 -1.86 -14.86 -2.58
C GLU A 107 -3.28 -15.17 -3.11
N GLY A 108 -3.99 -14.19 -3.68
CA GLY A 108 -5.38 -14.34 -4.10
C GLY A 108 -5.59 -15.45 -5.15
N SER A 109 -4.63 -15.60 -6.06
CA SER A 109 -4.66 -16.61 -7.14
C SER A 109 -4.49 -18.04 -6.62
N VAL A 110 -3.76 -18.23 -5.52
CA VAL A 110 -3.44 -19.56 -4.98
C VAL A 110 -4.27 -19.95 -3.75
N ALA A 111 -4.94 -18.99 -3.11
CA ALA A 111 -5.78 -19.23 -1.95
C ALA A 111 -6.92 -20.22 -2.25
N ASN A 112 -7.18 -21.12 -1.31
CA ASN A 112 -8.46 -21.84 -1.28
C ASN A 112 -9.60 -20.92 -0.79
N ASP A 113 -10.84 -21.39 -0.82
CA ASP A 113 -12.01 -20.54 -0.54
C ASP A 113 -12.04 -20.00 0.89
N ASP A 114 -11.63 -20.79 1.89
CA ASP A 114 -11.56 -20.36 3.29
C ASP A 114 -10.48 -19.29 3.49
N GLN A 115 -9.31 -19.48 2.86
CA GLN A 115 -8.22 -18.50 2.88
C GLN A 115 -8.65 -17.20 2.21
N PHE A 116 -9.26 -17.28 1.03
CA PHE A 116 -9.71 -16.10 0.28
C PHE A 116 -10.77 -15.32 1.07
N ALA A 117 -11.73 -16.00 1.69
CA ALA A 117 -12.73 -15.36 2.55
C ALA A 117 -12.09 -14.66 3.76
N ALA A 118 -11.09 -15.28 4.37
CA ALA A 118 -10.35 -14.70 5.49
C ALA A 118 -9.52 -13.47 5.05
N TYR A 119 -8.87 -13.55 3.88
CA TYR A 119 -8.12 -12.43 3.31
C TYR A 119 -9.06 -11.28 2.98
N PHE A 120 -10.19 -11.55 2.32
CA PHE A 120 -11.20 -10.54 2.01
C PHE A 120 -11.73 -9.86 3.28
N THR A 121 -12.05 -10.63 4.33
CA THR A 121 -12.49 -10.07 5.62
C THR A 121 -11.46 -9.11 6.22
N ARG A 122 -10.16 -9.44 6.10
CA ARG A 122 -9.09 -8.53 6.53
C ARG A 122 -9.01 -7.31 5.62
N PHE A 123 -9.08 -7.50 4.31
CA PHE A 123 -9.04 -6.42 3.32
C PHE A 123 -10.11 -5.36 3.61
N VAL A 124 -11.38 -5.75 3.76
CA VAL A 124 -12.49 -4.81 4.01
C VAL A 124 -12.38 -4.13 5.38
N ASN A 125 -11.72 -4.77 6.36
CA ASN A 125 -11.45 -4.15 7.65
C ASN A 125 -10.32 -3.10 7.59
N ILE A 126 -9.36 -3.28 6.69
CA ILE A 126 -8.25 -2.36 6.44
C ILE A 126 -8.75 -1.16 5.61
N PHE A 127 -9.41 -1.45 4.50
CA PHE A 127 -9.88 -0.52 3.49
C PHE A 127 -11.39 -0.30 3.57
N SER A 128 -11.86 0.11 4.74
CA SER A 128 -13.28 0.35 4.97
C SER A 128 -13.77 1.55 4.17
N GLN A 129 -14.93 1.41 3.51
CA GLN A 129 -15.59 2.51 2.83
C GLN A 129 -15.80 3.71 3.77
N PRO A 130 -15.32 4.93 3.43
CA PRO A 130 -15.36 6.08 4.34
C PRO A 130 -16.77 6.57 4.66
N THR A 131 -17.61 6.67 3.64
CA THR A 131 -19.01 7.09 3.72
C THR A 131 -19.85 6.28 2.75
N ALA A 132 -21.16 6.20 2.94
CA ALA A 132 -22.05 5.50 2.01
C ALA A 132 -22.05 6.09 0.59
N ASN A 133 -21.65 7.35 0.43
CA ASN A 133 -21.60 8.04 -0.86
C ASN A 133 -20.26 7.87 -1.58
N THR A 134 -19.21 7.44 -0.89
CA THR A 134 -17.90 7.21 -1.51
C THR A 134 -17.94 5.94 -2.35
N ILE A 135 -17.75 6.06 -3.66
CA ILE A 135 -17.76 4.92 -4.58
C ILE A 135 -16.45 4.14 -4.46
N MET A 136 -16.52 2.82 -4.46
CA MET A 136 -15.35 1.94 -4.43
C MET A 136 -15.31 1.15 -5.74
N PHE A 137 -14.24 1.27 -6.51
CA PHE A 137 -14.06 0.60 -7.80
C PHE A 137 -12.81 -0.29 -7.75
N TYR A 138 -12.93 -1.56 -8.12
CA TYR A 138 -11.88 -2.55 -7.97
C TYR A 138 -11.52 -3.16 -9.32
N ILE A 139 -10.23 -3.27 -9.60
CA ILE A 139 -9.71 -4.09 -10.71
C ILE A 139 -8.73 -5.13 -10.14
N PRO A 140 -8.56 -6.29 -10.78
CA PRO A 140 -7.65 -7.33 -10.31
C PRO A 140 -6.21 -7.08 -10.77
N GLY A 141 -5.25 -7.52 -9.95
CA GLY A 141 -3.85 -7.71 -10.35
C GLY A 141 -3.51 -9.18 -10.58
N ASP A 142 -2.26 -9.47 -10.93
CA ASP A 142 -1.82 -10.83 -11.23
C ASP A 142 -1.74 -11.72 -9.97
N ASN A 143 -1.50 -11.14 -8.79
CA ASN A 143 -1.58 -11.89 -7.53
C ASN A 143 -3.03 -12.23 -7.12
N ASP A 144 -4.02 -11.53 -7.67
CA ASP A 144 -5.43 -11.77 -7.35
C ASP A 144 -6.03 -12.91 -8.19
N ILE A 145 -5.70 -12.97 -9.48
CA ILE A 145 -6.34 -13.88 -10.46
C ILE A 145 -5.36 -14.83 -11.19
N GLY A 146 -4.05 -14.64 -10.98
CA GLY A 146 -2.97 -15.31 -11.68
C GLY A 146 -2.48 -14.51 -12.89
N GLY A 147 -1.45 -15.03 -13.57
CA GLY A 147 -0.82 -14.37 -14.73
C GLY A 147 0.63 -13.96 -14.48
N GLU A 148 1.14 -14.10 -13.24
CA GLU A 148 2.54 -13.90 -12.95
C GLU A 148 3.39 -15.09 -13.45
N GLY A 149 4.45 -14.80 -14.21
CA GLY A 149 5.43 -15.79 -14.64
C GLY A 149 4.83 -16.93 -15.47
N LEU A 150 4.76 -18.13 -14.90
CA LEU A 150 4.19 -19.33 -15.54
C LEU A 150 2.78 -19.66 -15.03
N GLU A 151 2.22 -18.87 -14.10
CA GLU A 151 0.87 -19.09 -13.62
C GLU A 151 -0.14 -18.74 -14.70
N THR A 152 -1.03 -19.68 -14.99
CA THR A 152 -2.15 -19.44 -15.90
C THR A 152 -3.32 -18.79 -15.17
N ILE A 153 -3.98 -17.86 -15.85
CA ILE A 153 -5.23 -17.27 -15.38
C ILE A 153 -6.32 -18.34 -15.48
N LYS A 154 -7.03 -18.60 -14.38
CA LYS A 154 -8.13 -19.57 -14.36
C LYS A 154 -9.47 -18.86 -14.17
N SER A 155 -10.49 -19.35 -14.86
CA SER A 155 -11.83 -18.75 -14.86
C SER A 155 -12.50 -18.73 -13.49
N ASP A 156 -12.24 -19.74 -12.65
CA ASP A 156 -12.74 -19.81 -11.27
C ASP A 156 -12.18 -18.68 -10.39
N ARG A 157 -10.89 -18.34 -10.56
CA ARG A 157 -10.23 -17.26 -9.81
C ARG A 157 -10.75 -15.89 -10.22
N VAL A 158 -10.91 -15.67 -11.52
CA VAL A 158 -11.51 -14.43 -12.07
C VAL A 158 -12.94 -14.29 -11.56
N LEU A 159 -13.75 -15.35 -11.62
CA LEU A 159 -15.12 -15.32 -11.13
C LEU A 159 -15.18 -15.05 -9.62
N ARG A 160 -14.29 -15.67 -8.83
CA ARG A 160 -14.20 -15.45 -7.39
C ARG A 160 -13.86 -13.99 -7.06
N PHE A 161 -12.88 -13.40 -7.76
CA PHE A 161 -12.56 -11.98 -7.60
C PHE A 161 -13.77 -11.10 -7.91
N LYS A 162 -14.42 -11.32 -9.06
CA LYS A 162 -15.63 -10.60 -9.47
C LYS A 162 -16.72 -10.63 -8.40
N GLN A 163 -16.96 -11.79 -7.80
CA GLN A 163 -17.99 -11.98 -6.78
C GLN A 163 -17.67 -11.27 -5.46
N TYR A 164 -16.45 -11.39 -4.96
CA TYR A 164 -16.07 -10.81 -3.67
C TYR A 164 -15.93 -9.29 -3.74
N PHE A 165 -15.33 -8.76 -4.80
CA PHE A 165 -15.09 -7.33 -4.95
C PHE A 165 -16.18 -6.59 -5.73
N ASN A 166 -17.20 -7.31 -6.22
CA ASN A 166 -18.21 -6.75 -7.12
C ASN A 166 -17.56 -5.96 -8.26
N GLU A 167 -16.55 -6.56 -8.91
CA GLU A 167 -15.79 -5.94 -10.00
C GLU A 167 -16.74 -5.51 -11.11
N GLN A 168 -16.57 -4.27 -11.57
CA GLN A 168 -17.34 -3.66 -12.64
C GLN A 168 -16.42 -3.41 -13.84
N ASP A 169 -16.98 -3.55 -15.04
CA ASP A 169 -16.25 -3.25 -16.28
C ASP A 169 -16.21 -1.73 -16.53
N GLU A 170 -17.22 -0.99 -16.07
CA GLU A 170 -17.40 0.45 -16.27
C GLU A 170 -18.13 1.10 -15.08
N LEU A 171 -17.77 2.35 -14.78
CA LEU A 171 -18.45 3.23 -13.83
C LEU A 171 -18.58 4.64 -14.44
N THR A 172 -19.78 5.20 -14.42
CA THR A 172 -20.04 6.59 -14.83
C THR A 172 -20.30 7.46 -13.60
N ILE A 173 -19.59 8.59 -13.50
CA ILE A 173 -19.84 9.65 -12.53
C ILE A 173 -20.30 10.87 -13.33
N ASP A 174 -21.60 10.91 -13.57
CA ASP A 174 -22.28 11.87 -14.43
C ASP A 174 -22.15 13.32 -13.89
N PRO A 175 -21.84 14.33 -14.73
CA PRO A 175 -21.53 14.25 -16.18
C PRO A 175 -20.03 14.16 -16.49
N MET A 176 -19.17 14.12 -15.49
CA MET A 176 -17.76 14.45 -15.67
C MET A 176 -16.89 13.25 -16.07
N LEU A 177 -17.10 12.06 -15.49
CA LEU A 177 -16.15 10.94 -15.66
C LEU A 177 -16.82 9.65 -16.12
N ARG A 178 -16.12 8.94 -17.00
CA ARG A 178 -16.36 7.55 -17.38
C ARG A 178 -15.10 6.74 -17.06
N ILE A 179 -15.18 5.87 -16.07
CA ILE A 179 -14.08 5.04 -15.60
C ILE A 179 -14.23 3.63 -16.19
N LEU A 180 -13.17 3.11 -16.82
CA LEU A 180 -13.18 1.81 -17.48
C LEU A 180 -12.08 0.90 -16.94
N ASN A 181 -12.43 -0.35 -16.67
CA ASN A 181 -11.50 -1.40 -16.29
C ASN A 181 -10.93 -2.08 -17.54
N VAL A 182 -9.66 -1.82 -17.84
CA VAL A 182 -8.92 -2.45 -18.94
C VAL A 182 -7.92 -3.44 -18.36
N ASN A 183 -8.13 -4.72 -18.59
CA ASN A 183 -7.34 -5.76 -17.95
C ASN A 183 -6.31 -6.34 -18.92
N ARG A 184 -5.09 -5.82 -18.86
CA ARG A 184 -3.96 -6.30 -19.67
C ARG A 184 -3.50 -7.71 -19.30
N ILE A 185 -3.67 -8.15 -18.06
CA ILE A 185 -3.24 -9.48 -17.59
C ILE A 185 -4.02 -10.56 -18.36
N SER A 186 -5.34 -10.41 -18.44
CA SER A 186 -6.23 -11.33 -19.17
C SER A 186 -6.49 -10.92 -20.62
N MET A 187 -5.95 -9.79 -21.06
CA MET A 187 -6.22 -9.18 -22.38
C MET A 187 -7.72 -8.94 -22.63
N THR A 188 -8.47 -8.58 -21.58
CA THR A 188 -9.91 -8.32 -21.66
C THR A 188 -10.22 -6.83 -21.63
N LEU A 189 -11.26 -6.45 -22.36
CA LEU A 189 -11.73 -5.07 -22.52
C LEU A 189 -13.21 -5.00 -22.15
N PRO A 190 -13.68 -3.86 -21.60
CA PRO A 190 -15.10 -3.65 -21.39
C PRO A 190 -15.83 -3.66 -22.74
N MET A 191 -17.12 -3.97 -22.72
CA MET A 191 -17.94 -3.91 -23.93
C MET A 191 -17.88 -2.48 -24.50
N ASN A 192 -17.54 -2.37 -25.79
CA ASN A 192 -17.49 -1.08 -26.46
C ASN A 192 -18.93 -0.57 -26.68
N SER A 193 -19.46 0.16 -25.71
CA SER A 193 -20.61 1.03 -25.89
C SER A 193 -20.12 2.32 -26.54
N ALA A 194 -20.69 2.65 -27.70
CA ALA A 194 -20.40 3.90 -28.38
C ALA A 194 -20.56 5.06 -27.38
N PRO A 195 -19.62 6.01 -27.32
CA PRO A 195 -19.76 7.19 -26.47
C PRO A 195 -21.13 7.82 -26.75
N SER A 196 -21.76 8.34 -25.70
CA SER A 196 -23.05 9.00 -25.83
C SER A 196 -22.98 10.08 -26.93
N THR A 197 -24.10 10.44 -27.54
CA THR A 197 -24.13 11.52 -28.54
C THR A 197 -24.51 12.86 -27.92
N GLU A 198 -24.74 12.89 -26.60
CA GLU A 198 -25.18 14.06 -25.84
C GLU A 198 -23.98 14.85 -25.31
N GLU A 199 -23.84 16.11 -25.70
CA GLU A 199 -22.81 17.01 -25.17
C GLU A 199 -23.24 17.60 -23.81
N PRO A 200 -22.32 17.74 -22.82
CA PRO A 200 -20.90 17.42 -22.88
C PRO A 200 -20.60 15.93 -22.64
N GLN A 201 -19.64 15.36 -23.38
CA GLN A 201 -19.13 14.01 -23.11
C GLN A 201 -18.30 13.94 -21.82
N PRO A 202 -18.44 12.88 -21.01
CA PRO A 202 -17.55 12.65 -19.87
C PRO A 202 -16.12 12.36 -20.32
N TYR A 203 -15.14 12.72 -19.49
CA TYR A 203 -13.75 12.32 -19.69
C TYR A 203 -13.57 10.83 -19.41
N THR A 204 -12.89 10.13 -20.31
CA THR A 204 -12.61 8.70 -20.20
C THR A 204 -11.33 8.48 -19.39
N VAL A 205 -11.46 7.80 -18.25
CA VAL A 205 -10.37 7.37 -17.37
C VAL A 205 -10.22 5.85 -17.49
N LEU A 206 -9.04 5.38 -17.89
CA LEU A 206 -8.76 3.94 -17.87
C LEU A 206 -8.02 3.55 -16.60
N LEU A 207 -8.44 2.44 -16.02
CA LEU A 207 -7.73 1.76 -14.95
C LEU A 207 -7.20 0.43 -15.48
N SER A 208 -5.92 0.15 -15.25
CA SER A 208 -5.30 -1.13 -15.59
C SER A 208 -4.26 -1.48 -14.54
N HIS A 209 -4.21 -2.72 -14.06
CA HIS A 209 -3.15 -3.08 -13.10
C HIS A 209 -1.76 -2.93 -13.74
N MET A 210 -1.55 -3.53 -14.91
CA MET A 210 -0.29 -3.38 -15.65
C MET A 210 -0.30 -2.11 -16.53
N PRO A 211 0.83 -1.40 -16.65
CA PRO A 211 0.90 -0.21 -17.49
C PRO A 211 0.54 -0.45 -18.96
N ILE A 212 -0.23 0.45 -19.55
CA ILE A 212 -0.73 0.30 -20.93
C ILE A 212 0.29 0.81 -21.95
N LEU A 213 0.80 2.03 -21.74
CA LEU A 213 1.72 2.72 -22.67
C LEU A 213 3.16 2.22 -22.56
N ARG A 214 3.45 1.31 -21.61
CA ARG A 214 4.77 0.69 -21.47
C ARG A 214 5.16 -0.14 -22.69
N TRP A 215 4.18 -0.75 -23.36
CA TRP A 215 4.39 -1.56 -24.54
C TRP A 215 3.53 -1.07 -25.70
N SER A 216 4.09 -1.12 -26.91
CA SER A 216 3.45 -0.64 -28.13
C SER A 216 2.98 -1.82 -28.98
N ASP A 217 2.16 -2.68 -28.38
CA ASP A 217 1.65 -3.91 -29.00
C ASP A 217 0.19 -3.76 -29.47
N PRO A 218 -0.38 -4.76 -30.17
CA PRO A 218 -1.74 -4.67 -30.69
C PRO A 218 -2.81 -4.42 -29.63
N PHE A 219 -2.61 -4.89 -28.40
CA PHE A 219 -3.54 -4.64 -27.30
C PHE A 219 -3.53 -3.16 -26.93
N THR A 220 -2.36 -2.55 -26.78
CA THR A 220 -2.23 -1.12 -26.49
C THR A 220 -2.91 -0.27 -27.57
N TYR A 221 -2.62 -0.52 -28.85
CA TYR A 221 -3.27 0.27 -29.92
C TYR A 221 -4.79 0.09 -29.93
N LYS A 222 -5.28 -1.13 -29.70
CA LYS A 222 -6.72 -1.39 -29.59
C LYS A 222 -7.37 -0.60 -28.45
N VAL A 223 -6.77 -0.59 -27.27
CA VAL A 223 -7.27 0.18 -26.11
C VAL A 223 -7.34 1.67 -26.42
N ILE A 224 -6.27 2.23 -26.99
CA ILE A 224 -6.22 3.66 -27.30
C ILE A 224 -7.23 4.04 -28.39
N ASP A 225 -7.39 3.21 -29.41
CA ASP A 225 -8.26 3.51 -30.55
C ASP A 225 -9.75 3.28 -30.21
N ASP A 226 -10.08 2.25 -29.44
CA ASP A 226 -11.46 1.93 -29.06
C ASP A 226 -12.00 2.91 -28.00
N PHE A 227 -11.18 3.35 -27.04
CA PHE A 227 -11.64 4.12 -25.88
C PHE A 227 -11.22 5.59 -25.86
N GLN A 228 -10.20 5.99 -26.64
CA GLN A 228 -9.69 7.37 -26.72
C GLN A 228 -9.52 8.03 -25.33
N PRO A 229 -8.70 7.45 -24.45
CA PRO A 229 -8.66 7.85 -23.05
C PRO A 229 -8.06 9.24 -22.85
N ASN A 230 -8.61 9.98 -21.89
CA ASN A 230 -8.06 11.26 -21.45
C ASN A 230 -6.91 11.07 -20.45
N VAL A 231 -6.98 10.04 -19.61
CA VAL A 231 -5.92 9.65 -18.68
C VAL A 231 -6.01 8.16 -18.34
N ILE A 232 -4.85 7.55 -18.09
CA ILE A 232 -4.71 6.16 -17.66
C ILE A 232 -4.06 6.14 -16.27
N PHE A 233 -4.60 5.35 -15.35
CA PHE A 233 -3.96 5.03 -14.08
C PHE A 233 -3.64 3.55 -14.00
N SER A 234 -2.39 3.23 -13.69
CA SER A 234 -1.91 1.87 -13.54
C SER A 234 -1.04 1.64 -12.31
N ALA A 235 -0.65 0.38 -12.06
CA ALA A 235 0.06 -0.07 -10.86
C ALA A 235 1.19 -1.06 -11.24
N HIS A 236 1.34 -2.17 -10.51
CA HIS A 236 2.23 -3.31 -10.79
C HIS A 236 3.74 -3.03 -10.66
N GLU A 237 4.25 -1.86 -11.07
CA GLU A 237 5.68 -1.55 -10.94
C GLU A 237 6.08 -1.08 -9.52
N HIS A 238 5.11 -0.91 -8.63
CA HIS A 238 5.24 -0.44 -7.25
C HIS A 238 5.86 0.96 -7.09
N LYS A 239 6.10 1.67 -8.20
CA LYS A 239 6.85 2.94 -8.25
C LYS A 239 6.02 4.04 -8.87
N SER A 240 6.09 5.23 -8.27
CA SER A 240 5.47 6.44 -8.82
C SER A 240 6.20 6.91 -10.07
N ARG A 241 5.53 6.79 -11.21
CA ARG A 241 6.01 7.25 -12.51
C ARG A 241 4.88 7.83 -13.33
N HIS A 242 5.22 8.55 -14.37
CA HIS A 242 4.25 8.99 -15.36
C HIS A 242 4.89 9.07 -16.75
N VAL A 243 4.05 9.08 -17.77
CA VAL A 243 4.46 9.38 -19.13
C VAL A 243 3.41 10.26 -19.80
N LYS A 244 3.89 11.23 -20.57
CA LYS A 244 3.09 12.00 -21.51
C LYS A 244 3.72 11.82 -22.89
N THR A 245 2.97 11.31 -23.85
CA THR A 245 3.48 11.06 -25.20
C THR A 245 2.41 11.23 -26.26
N HIS A 246 2.79 11.71 -27.42
CA HIS A 246 1.88 11.81 -28.55
C HIS A 246 1.57 10.42 -29.12
N ARG A 247 0.30 10.15 -29.50
CA ARG A 247 -0.12 8.83 -30.04
C ARG A 247 0.79 8.31 -31.18
N ASN A 248 1.23 9.19 -32.08
CA ASN A 248 2.11 8.82 -33.20
C ASN A 248 3.55 8.45 -32.79
N GLN A 249 3.97 8.77 -31.57
CA GLN A 249 5.29 8.45 -31.04
C GLN A 249 5.30 7.13 -30.25
N LEU A 250 4.15 6.50 -30.01
CA LEU A 250 4.06 5.23 -29.26
C LEU A 250 5.02 4.16 -29.80
N ALA A 251 5.15 4.02 -31.13
CA ALA A 251 6.05 3.04 -31.74
C ALA A 251 7.54 3.25 -31.40
N GLN A 252 7.93 4.45 -30.98
CA GLN A 252 9.30 4.81 -30.59
C GLN A 252 9.58 4.48 -29.12
N GLY A 253 8.54 4.10 -28.36
CA GLY A 253 8.58 3.87 -26.93
C GLY A 253 8.22 5.12 -26.13
N ALA A 254 7.60 4.90 -24.96
CA ALA A 254 7.16 5.96 -24.06
C ALA A 254 7.99 5.88 -22.76
N PRO A 255 9.00 6.76 -22.56
CA PRO A 255 9.83 6.71 -21.37
C PRO A 255 9.04 7.22 -20.15
N PHE A 256 8.86 6.33 -19.17
CA PHE A 256 8.23 6.67 -17.90
C PHE A 256 9.20 7.36 -16.96
N GLU A 257 8.91 8.62 -16.65
CA GLU A 257 9.70 9.46 -15.75
C GLU A 257 9.23 9.33 -14.30
N PRO A 258 10.15 9.31 -13.31
CA PRO A 258 9.79 9.30 -11.90
C PRO A 258 8.93 10.53 -11.53
N LEU A 259 7.85 10.31 -10.79
CA LEU A 259 6.95 11.39 -10.36
C LEU A 259 6.92 11.51 -8.82
N ASN A 260 7.09 12.72 -8.30
CA ASN A 260 7.11 13.02 -6.86
C ASN A 260 8.14 12.19 -6.05
N THR A 261 9.19 11.66 -6.69
CA THR A 261 10.11 10.74 -6.01
C THR A 261 11.27 11.45 -5.31
N GLU A 262 11.63 12.66 -5.73
CA GLU A 262 12.72 13.44 -5.14
C GLU A 262 12.24 14.18 -3.89
N ARG A 263 13.17 14.64 -3.06
CA ARG A 263 12.80 15.33 -1.81
C ARG A 263 12.21 16.72 -2.08
N SER A 264 12.71 17.41 -3.11
CA SER A 264 12.28 18.75 -3.53
C SER A 264 10.85 18.74 -4.07
N ASN A 265 10.51 17.76 -4.90
CA ASN A 265 9.22 17.70 -5.60
C ASN A 265 8.23 16.68 -5.01
N ARG A 266 8.52 16.12 -3.83
CA ARG A 266 7.72 15.03 -3.23
C ARG A 266 6.24 15.35 -3.11
N HIS A 267 5.91 16.60 -2.85
CA HIS A 267 4.56 17.07 -2.56
C HIS A 267 4.05 18.03 -3.64
N GLU A 268 4.72 18.11 -4.78
CA GLU A 268 4.25 18.91 -5.90
C GLU A 268 2.95 18.33 -6.47
N VAL A 269 2.12 19.23 -7.00
CA VAL A 269 0.90 18.88 -7.72
C VAL A 269 1.19 19.16 -9.18
N VAL A 270 1.01 18.13 -10.03
CA VAL A 270 1.04 18.31 -11.48
C VAL A 270 -0.37 18.58 -11.98
N GLU A 271 -0.51 19.50 -12.92
CA GLU A 271 -1.79 19.87 -13.53
C GLU A 271 -1.71 19.65 -15.03
N PHE A 272 -2.78 19.07 -15.60
CA PHE A 272 -2.93 18.82 -17.02
C PHE A 272 -4.31 19.28 -17.49
N ASP A 273 -4.36 19.86 -18.68
CA ASP A 273 -5.60 20.21 -19.38
C ASP A 273 -6.05 19.03 -20.25
N LEU A 274 -7.19 18.44 -19.90
CA LEU A 274 -7.73 17.24 -20.53
C LEU A 274 -8.24 17.50 -21.96
N ASN A 275 -8.75 18.71 -22.23
CA ASN A 275 -9.18 19.11 -23.57
C ASN A 275 -7.96 19.28 -24.48
N TYR A 276 -6.91 19.94 -23.97
CA TYR A 276 -5.65 20.06 -24.68
C TYR A 276 -5.06 18.70 -25.04
N LEU A 277 -5.01 17.76 -24.08
CA LEU A 277 -4.50 16.41 -24.32
C LEU A 277 -5.31 15.69 -25.41
N LYS A 278 -6.63 15.78 -25.36
CA LYS A 278 -7.55 15.20 -26.35
C LYS A 278 -7.31 15.80 -27.74
N ASP A 279 -7.32 17.13 -27.85
CA ASP A 279 -7.21 17.86 -29.11
C ASP A 279 -5.84 17.67 -29.79
N THR A 280 -4.78 17.55 -28.97
CA THR A 280 -3.41 17.32 -29.44
C THR A 280 -3.06 15.84 -29.58
N ARG A 281 -3.98 14.92 -29.25
CA ARG A 281 -3.76 13.45 -29.27
C ARG A 281 -2.56 13.02 -28.41
N GLU A 282 -2.34 13.73 -27.32
CA GLU A 282 -1.39 13.39 -26.28
C GLU A 282 -2.03 12.36 -25.34
N LEU A 283 -1.26 11.34 -25.00
CA LEU A 283 -1.64 10.27 -24.09
C LEU A 283 -0.95 10.51 -22.76
N LEU A 284 -1.67 10.31 -21.66
CA LEU A 284 -1.18 10.49 -20.30
C LEU A 284 -1.43 9.22 -19.50
N GLU A 285 -0.37 8.67 -18.90
CA GLU A 285 -0.48 7.55 -17.97
C GLU A 285 0.33 7.80 -16.70
N PHE A 286 -0.28 7.53 -15.56
CA PHE A 286 0.38 7.50 -14.25
C PHE A 286 0.47 6.07 -13.74
N ILE A 287 1.67 5.67 -13.34
CA ILE A 287 1.89 4.46 -12.54
C ILE A 287 1.86 4.88 -11.07
N VAL A 288 0.85 4.41 -10.35
CA VAL A 288 0.61 4.68 -8.94
C VAL A 288 1.57 3.80 -8.11
N PRO A 289 2.28 4.38 -7.12
CA PRO A 289 3.16 3.58 -6.27
C PRO A 289 2.37 2.62 -5.38
N THR A 290 3.02 1.54 -4.94
CA THR A 290 2.41 0.66 -3.94
C THR A 290 2.13 1.41 -2.63
N CYS A 291 1.00 1.11 -2.00
CA CYS A 291 0.70 1.58 -0.65
C CYS A 291 1.31 0.69 0.45
N SER A 292 1.91 -0.44 0.07
CA SER A 292 2.42 -1.47 0.97
C SER A 292 3.94 -1.55 0.96
N TYR A 293 4.56 -1.53 2.14
CA TYR A 293 6.01 -1.73 2.26
C TYR A 293 6.41 -3.20 2.05
N ARG A 294 5.44 -4.12 1.98
CA ARG A 294 5.70 -5.57 1.92
C ARG A 294 6.32 -6.03 0.61
N MET A 295 6.26 -5.20 -0.42
CA MET A 295 6.97 -5.42 -1.69
C MET A 295 8.44 -5.02 -1.69
N GLY A 296 9.01 -4.75 -0.52
CA GLY A 296 10.39 -4.30 -0.41
C GLY A 296 10.59 -2.84 -0.83
N GLU A 297 9.51 -2.10 -1.05
CA GLU A 297 9.57 -0.70 -1.43
C GLU A 297 9.67 0.23 -0.21
N MET A 298 10.64 1.15 -0.27
CA MET A 298 10.85 2.15 0.77
C MET A 298 9.88 3.32 0.64
N LYS A 299 9.56 3.70 -0.60
CA LYS A 299 8.68 4.83 -0.92
C LYS A 299 7.30 4.29 -1.23
N ILE A 300 6.40 4.41 -0.26
CA ILE A 300 5.03 3.91 -0.35
C ILE A 300 4.03 5.05 -0.19
N GLY A 301 2.93 5.01 -0.92
CA GLY A 301 1.97 6.11 -0.96
C GLY A 301 0.68 5.75 -1.66
N TYR A 302 -0.14 6.77 -1.87
CA TYR A 302 -1.41 6.67 -2.59
C TYR A 302 -1.43 7.73 -3.67
N GLY A 303 -1.94 7.40 -4.85
CA GLY A 303 -2.20 8.40 -5.89
C GLY A 303 -3.42 9.22 -5.50
N TYR A 304 -3.39 10.53 -5.74
CA TYR A 304 -4.53 11.40 -5.50
C TYR A 304 -4.75 12.31 -6.70
N ALA A 305 -5.87 12.09 -7.37
CA ALA A 305 -6.30 12.85 -8.53
C ALA A 305 -7.53 13.71 -8.18
N MET A 306 -7.62 14.89 -8.79
CA MET A 306 -8.79 15.74 -8.74
C MET A 306 -9.12 16.19 -10.17
N PHE A 307 -10.35 15.93 -10.59
CA PHE A 307 -10.92 16.40 -11.84
C PHE A 307 -11.80 17.60 -11.54
N ASP A 308 -11.59 18.69 -12.26
CA ASP A 308 -12.34 19.93 -12.03
C ASP A 308 -12.43 20.75 -13.32
N GLY A 309 -13.61 20.70 -13.96
CA GLY A 309 -13.76 21.15 -15.34
C GLY A 309 -12.86 20.34 -16.26
N ASP A 310 -12.02 21.01 -17.03
CA ASP A 310 -11.02 20.42 -17.94
C ASP A 310 -9.67 20.14 -17.29
N LYS A 311 -9.51 20.45 -15.99
CA LYS A 311 -8.24 20.27 -15.29
C LYS A 311 -8.19 18.92 -14.59
N LEU A 312 -7.10 18.20 -14.80
CA LEU A 312 -6.66 17.08 -13.98
C LEU A 312 -5.48 17.53 -13.12
N ARG A 313 -5.65 17.50 -11.80
CA ARG A 313 -4.56 17.63 -10.83
C ARG A 313 -4.20 16.28 -10.26
N TYR A 314 -2.91 15.98 -10.17
CA TYR A 314 -2.44 14.73 -9.58
C TYR A 314 -1.26 14.98 -8.63
N THR A 315 -1.23 14.23 -7.54
CA THR A 315 -0.08 14.16 -6.63
C THR A 315 0.00 12.79 -5.96
N VAL A 316 1.09 12.53 -5.23
CA VAL A 316 1.26 11.32 -4.43
C VAL A 316 1.26 11.66 -2.94
N LEU A 317 0.35 11.03 -2.20
CA LEU A 317 0.26 11.11 -0.75
C LEU A 317 1.25 10.12 -0.13
N TRP A 318 2.53 10.50 -0.12
CA TRP A 318 3.61 9.66 0.44
C TRP A 318 3.44 9.44 1.93
N THR A 319 3.62 8.20 2.37
CA THR A 319 3.48 7.81 3.78
C THR A 319 4.84 7.56 4.43
N SER A 320 4.83 7.21 5.72
CA SER A 320 6.05 6.90 6.47
C SER A 320 6.73 5.64 5.95
N GLN A 321 8.05 5.67 5.83
CA GLN A 321 8.84 4.53 5.38
C GLN A 321 8.98 3.49 6.49
N ARG A 322 8.14 2.45 6.47
CA ARG A 322 8.01 1.46 7.56
C ARG A 322 9.31 0.73 7.89
N PHE A 323 10.15 0.46 6.90
CA PHE A 323 11.44 -0.22 7.11
C PHE A 323 12.37 0.53 8.09
N TYR A 324 12.39 1.86 8.08
CA TYR A 324 13.18 2.61 9.08
C TYR A 324 12.63 2.43 10.49
N GLN A 325 11.31 2.41 10.65
CA GLN A 325 10.68 2.19 11.95
C GLN A 325 10.99 0.79 12.48
N LEU A 326 10.87 -0.24 11.63
CA LEU A 326 11.21 -1.63 11.95
C LEU A 326 12.70 -1.82 12.28
N ALA A 327 13.59 -1.13 11.57
CA ALA A 327 15.02 -1.14 11.85
C ALA A 327 15.31 -0.56 13.24
N VAL A 328 14.68 0.55 13.62
CA VAL A 328 14.85 1.14 14.96
C VAL A 328 14.31 0.24 16.06
N TYR A 329 13.17 -0.44 15.84
CA TYR A 329 12.70 -1.47 16.78
C TYR A 329 13.68 -2.63 16.92
N SER A 330 14.26 -3.08 15.81
CA SER A 330 15.26 -4.15 15.81
C SER A 330 16.52 -3.76 16.60
N MET A 331 16.98 -2.51 16.49
CA MET A 331 18.09 -2.00 17.28
C MET A 331 17.78 -1.97 18.79
N MET A 332 16.53 -1.69 19.18
CA MET A 332 16.10 -1.69 20.58
C MET A 332 16.10 -3.10 21.22
N LEU A 333 16.15 -4.18 20.44
CA LEU A 333 16.27 -5.54 20.95
C LEU A 333 17.69 -5.88 21.43
N ILE A 334 18.71 -5.19 20.93
CA ILE A 334 20.12 -5.45 21.28
C ILE A 334 20.39 -5.26 22.79
N PRO A 335 20.10 -4.09 23.41
CA PRO A 335 20.33 -3.90 24.83
C PRO A 335 19.48 -4.86 25.69
N LEU A 336 18.27 -5.20 25.25
CA LEU A 336 17.41 -6.17 25.93
C LEU A 336 18.06 -7.57 25.94
N LYS A 337 18.58 -8.03 24.81
CA LYS A 337 19.31 -9.30 24.71
C LYS A 337 20.53 -9.33 25.62
N LEU A 338 21.30 -8.24 25.70
CA LEU A 338 22.46 -8.14 26.58
C LEU A 338 22.07 -8.28 28.06
N VAL A 339 21.01 -7.59 28.50
CA VAL A 339 20.51 -7.69 29.88
C VAL A 339 19.98 -9.10 30.19
N CYS A 340 19.21 -9.69 29.28
CA CYS A 340 18.73 -11.07 29.43
C CYS A 340 19.89 -12.07 29.50
N GLY A 341 20.93 -11.89 28.67
CA GLY A 341 22.15 -12.70 28.70
C GLY A 341 22.91 -12.58 30.03
N GLN A 342 23.02 -11.37 30.58
CA GLN A 342 23.63 -11.15 31.89
C GLN A 342 22.84 -11.84 33.02
N LEU A 343 21.51 -11.75 33.00
CA LEU A 343 20.64 -12.43 33.96
C LEU A 343 20.77 -13.95 33.83
N TRP A 344 20.75 -14.48 32.60
CA TRP A 344 20.92 -15.90 32.32
C TRP A 344 22.28 -16.42 32.80
N CYS A 345 23.37 -15.71 32.51
CA CYS A 345 24.70 -16.01 33.03
C CYS A 345 24.75 -15.96 34.56
N GLY A 346 24.06 -15.02 35.20
CA GLY A 346 23.95 -14.94 36.65
C GLY A 346 23.20 -16.12 37.26
N VAL A 347 22.11 -16.55 36.64
CA VAL A 347 21.33 -17.72 37.04
C VAL A 347 22.15 -19.00 36.84
N LEU A 348 22.79 -19.18 35.68
CA LEU A 348 23.67 -20.32 35.40
C LEU A 348 24.84 -20.39 36.37
N LYS A 349 25.51 -19.27 36.66
CA LYS A 349 26.56 -19.22 37.71
C LYS A 349 26.02 -19.67 39.07
N ARG A 350 24.78 -19.32 39.41
CA ARG A 350 24.15 -19.74 40.68
C ARG A 350 23.84 -21.24 40.74
N TYR A 351 23.52 -21.87 39.61
CA TYR A 351 23.28 -23.31 39.51
C TYR A 351 24.57 -24.14 39.32
N TRP A 352 25.60 -23.60 38.66
CA TRP A 352 26.88 -24.31 38.43
C TRP A 352 27.94 -24.04 39.51
N CYS A 353 27.91 -22.91 40.22
CA CYS A 353 28.78 -22.67 41.38
C CYS A 353 28.23 -23.31 42.68
N CYS A 354 27.65 -24.51 42.59
CA CYS A 354 27.35 -25.36 43.75
C CYS A 354 28.60 -26.02 44.37
N CYS A 355 29.82 -25.55 44.08
CA CYS A 355 30.99 -25.76 44.94
C CYS A 355 30.89 -24.84 46.18
N ARG A 356 29.85 -25.03 46.99
CA ARG A 356 29.75 -24.44 48.33
C ARG A 356 30.89 -25.05 49.14
N LYS A 357 31.83 -24.24 49.63
CA LYS A 357 32.86 -24.66 50.61
C LYS A 357 32.17 -25.46 51.70
N ARG A 358 32.37 -26.79 51.72
CA ARG A 358 31.99 -27.64 52.83
C ARG A 358 32.90 -27.22 53.97
N ASN A 359 32.37 -26.54 55.01
CA ASN A 359 33.11 -26.33 56.25
C ASN A 359 33.48 -27.73 56.77
N ARG A 360 34.75 -28.12 56.57
CA ARG A 360 35.32 -29.30 57.20
C ARG A 360 35.52 -28.93 58.66
N ASN A 361 34.53 -29.24 59.49
CA ASN A 361 34.75 -29.36 60.93
C ASN A 361 35.65 -30.59 61.11
N TYR A 362 36.95 -30.37 61.29
CA TYR A 362 37.86 -31.42 61.74
C TYR A 362 37.54 -31.70 63.21
N LEU A 363 36.97 -32.88 63.48
CA LEU A 363 36.91 -33.44 64.83
C LEU A 363 38.35 -33.80 65.24
N PRO A 364 38.83 -33.40 66.44
CA PRO A 364 40.13 -33.84 66.92
C PRO A 364 40.08 -35.35 67.20
N LEU A 365 41.05 -36.08 66.64
CA LEU A 365 41.29 -37.48 66.98
C LEU A 365 41.70 -37.60 68.45
N PRO A 366 41.20 -38.60 69.21
CA PRO A 366 41.67 -38.85 70.56
C PRO A 366 43.12 -39.35 70.50
N LEU A 367 44.00 -38.68 71.24
CA LEU A 367 45.35 -39.18 71.52
C LEU A 367 45.23 -40.40 72.44
N ALA A 368 45.98 -41.45 72.09
CA ALA A 368 46.17 -42.67 72.88
C ALA A 368 46.91 -42.39 74.18
#